data_AF-R1H453-F1
#
_entry.id   AF-R1H453-F1
#
_cell.length_a   1.000
_cell.length_b   1.000
_cell.length_c   1.000
_cell.angle_alpha   90.00
_cell.angle_beta   90.00
_cell.angle_gamma   90.00
#
_symmetry.space_group_name_H-M   'P 1'
#
loop_
_entity.id
_entity.type
_entity.pdbx_description
1 polymer ?
#
loop_
_entity_poly.entity_id
_entity_poly.type
_entity_poly.pdbx_seq_one_letter_code
_entity_poly.pdbx_strand_id
1 'polypeptide(L)' 'MQLRDHYADLDDLCNAQELDRAALEARLASGDFHYQAQQKQFR' A
#
# COMPACT_ATOMS: atom_id res chain seq x y z
N MET A 1 3.83 -9.71 9.37
CA MET A 1 4.17 -8.38 8.82
C MET A 1 4.88 -8.56 7.48
N GLN A 2 4.17 -8.96 6.42
CA GLN A 2 4.81 -9.38 5.15
C GLN A 2 4.89 -8.28 4.08
N LEU A 3 4.25 -7.12 4.28
CA LEU A 3 4.41 -5.97 3.37
C LEU A 3 5.82 -5.36 3.45
N ARG A 4 6.37 -5.22 4.68
CA ARG A 4 7.70 -4.64 4.92
C ARG A 4 8.88 -5.48 4.40
N ASP A 5 8.68 -6.78 4.20
CA ASP A 5 9.78 -7.70 3.88
C ASP A 5 10.10 -7.75 2.38
N HIS A 6 9.10 -7.42 1.53
CA HIS A 6 9.25 -7.47 0.08
C HIS A 6 9.14 -6.12 -0.62
N TYR A 7 8.47 -5.12 -0.03
CA TYR A 7 8.27 -3.82 -0.66
C TYR A 7 8.45 -2.70 0.37
N ALA A 8 9.29 -1.72 0.05
CA ALA A 8 9.64 -0.65 0.99
C ALA A 8 8.43 0.24 1.33
N ASP A 9 7.51 0.39 0.37
CA ASP A 9 6.31 1.22 0.45
C ASP A 9 5.22 0.67 -0.48
N LEU A 10 4.00 1.19 -0.34
CA LEU A 10 2.90 0.87 -1.26
C LEU A 10 3.22 1.26 -2.70
N ASP A 11 3.97 2.35 -2.86
CA ASP A 11 4.43 2.84 -4.15
C ASP A 11 5.34 1.83 -4.85
N ASP A 12 6.21 1.16 -4.09
CA ASP A 12 7.14 0.14 -4.58
C ASP A 12 6.40 -1.15 -4.98
N LEU A 13 5.41 -1.57 -4.18
CA LEU A 13 4.48 -2.65 -4.54
C LEU A 13 3.70 -2.30 -5.82
N CYS A 14 3.19 -1.07 -5.90
CA CYS A 14 2.45 -0.59 -7.06
C CYS A 14 3.31 -0.57 -8.31
N ASN A 15 4.56 -0.11 -8.21
CA ASN A 15 5.50 -0.11 -9.33
C ASN A 15 5.85 -1.55 -9.77
N ALA A 16 6.16 -2.43 -8.83
CA ALA A 16 6.58 -3.80 -9.11
C ALA A 16 5.47 -4.67 -9.73
N GLN A 17 4.21 -4.39 -9.39
CA GLN A 17 3.04 -5.11 -9.89
C GLN A 17 2.30 -4.35 -10.99
N GLU A 18 2.83 -3.21 -11.45
CA GLU A 18 2.16 -2.28 -12.39
C GLU A 18 0.71 -1.94 -11.94
N LEU A 19 0.53 -1.77 -10.63
CA LEU A 19 -0.74 -1.40 -10.01
C LEU A 19 -0.83 0.10 -9.78
N ASP A 20 -2.04 0.64 -9.94
CA ASP A 20 -2.32 2.03 -9.63
C ASP A 20 -2.44 2.23 -8.11
N ARG A 21 -1.52 3.00 -7.54
CA ARG A 21 -1.54 3.36 -6.12
C ARG A 21 -2.87 4.00 -5.72
N ALA A 22 -3.41 4.88 -6.56
CA ALA A 22 -4.69 5.52 -6.32
C ALA A 22 -5.85 4.52 -6.29
N ALA A 23 -5.85 3.52 -7.18
CA ALA A 23 -6.88 2.47 -7.22
C ALA A 23 -6.77 1.52 -6.02
N LEU A 24 -5.54 1.23 -5.59
CA LEU A 24 -5.26 0.41 -4.42
C LEU A 24 -5.70 1.14 -3.15
N GLU A 25 -5.28 2.39 -2.96
CA GLU A 25 -5.74 3.25 -1.86
C GLU A 25 -7.25 3.42 -1.87
N ALA A 26 -7.90 3.57 -3.03
CA ALA A 26 -9.37 3.65 -3.10
C ALA A 26 -10.06 2.35 -2.65
N ARG A 27 -9.53 1.18 -3.04
CA ARG A 27 -10.05 -0.13 -2.58
C ARG A 27 -9.81 -0.35 -1.09
N LEU A 28 -8.66 0.06 -0.57
CA LEU A 28 -8.33 -0.04 0.85
C LEU A 28 -9.14 0.95 1.69
N ALA A 29 -9.28 2.19 1.25
CA ALA A 29 -10.12 3.21 1.89
C ALA A 29 -11.60 2.79 1.92
N SER A 30 -12.06 2.06 0.90
CA SER A 30 -13.41 1.47 0.89
C SER A 30 -13.61 0.40 1.96
N GLY A 31 -12.55 -0.12 2.57
CA GLY A 31 -12.57 -1.09 3.67
C GLY A 31 -12.02 -0.55 4.99
N ASP A 32 -11.99 0.78 5.17
CA ASP A 32 -11.40 1.48 6.33
C ASP A 32 -9.88 1.30 6.52
N PHE A 33 -9.18 0.80 5.49
CA PHE A 33 -7.74 0.65 5.54
C PHE A 33 -7.03 1.90 5.03
N HIS A 34 -6.30 2.56 5.92
CA HIS A 34 -5.52 3.75 5.58
C HIS A 34 -4.03 3.41 5.47
N TYR A 35 -3.43 3.72 4.33
CA TYR A 35 -1.99 3.59 4.18
C TYR A 35 -1.27 4.71 4.93
N GLN A 36 -0.49 4.34 5.94
CA GLN A 36 0.37 5.27 6.67
C GLN A 36 1.78 5.22 6.09
N ALA A 37 2.10 6.08 5.13
CA ALA A 37 3.44 6.19 4.54
C ALA A 37 4.55 6.39 5.60
N GLN A 38 4.25 7.15 6.67
CA GLN A 38 5.20 7.40 7.76
C GLN A 38 5.55 6.14 8.57
N GLN A 39 4.64 5.16 8.63
CA GLN A 39 4.84 3.89 9.33
C GLN A 39 5.03 2.72 8.34
N LYS A 40 4.91 2.96 7.04
CA LYS A 40 4.98 1.95 5.97
C LYS A 40 4.02 0.78 6.24
N GLN A 41 2.83 1.08 6.74
CA GLN A 41 1.84 0.07 7.13
C GLN A 41 0.42 0.54 6.83
N PHE A 42 -0.47 -0.42 6.63
CA PHE A 42 -1.91 -0.18 6.61
C PHE A 42 -2.46 -0.25 8.03
N ARG A 43 -3.31 0.71 8.39
CA ARG A 43 -4.13 0.72 9.62
C ARG A 43 -5.55 0.39 9.27
#